data_AF-A0A396IJ22-F1
#
_entry.id   AF-A0A396IJ22-F1
#
_cell.length_a   1.000
_cell.length_b   1.000
_cell.length_c   1.000
_cell.angle_alpha   90.00
_cell.angle_beta   90.00
_cell.angle_gamma   90.00
#
_symmetry.space_group_name_H-M   'P 1'
#
loop_
_entity.id
_entity.type
_entity.pdbx_description
1 polymer ?
#
loop_
_entity_poly.entity_id
_entity_poly.type
_entity_poly.pdbx_seq_one_letter_code
_entity_poly.pdbx_strand_id
1 'polypeptide(L)'
;MFAEWYKPGGCLEYPLMELQFIRAKKAVVSNASMWDTLKLLPQEVVPKSYSNRINTTSQCESFMHLHLGFDAEGIRSDLGIHHIVVNDWERGVDADQNVVLISVPSVLTPNLAPIGKHVLHAYLPGTEPFELWEGLDRKSAEYRNLKAQRSEIMWRAVERAVGPGFSREKCEVKLVGSPLTHQRFLRRNRGTYGPAIQAGTDTFPGHSTPIPHLYCCGDSTFPGIGVLQLLPVVQL
;
A
#
# COMPACT_ATOMS: atom_id res chain seq x y z
N MET A 1 -8.49 21.71 -13.18
CA MET A 1 -7.42 21.87 -14.17
C MET A 1 -7.44 20.83 -15.31
N PHE A 2 -8.03 19.63 -15.12
CA PHE A 2 -8.22 18.68 -16.23
C PHE A 2 -9.44 19.00 -17.13
N ALA A 3 -10.42 19.74 -16.60
CA ALA A 3 -11.73 19.98 -17.20
C ALA A 3 -11.76 20.72 -18.54
N GLU A 4 -10.69 21.41 -18.89
CA GLU A 4 -10.66 22.24 -20.11
C GLU A 4 -10.16 21.49 -21.36
N TRP A 5 -9.66 20.25 -21.25
CA TRP A 5 -8.78 19.69 -22.29
C TRP A 5 -9.16 18.29 -22.83
N TYR A 6 -10.31 17.74 -22.43
CA TYR A 6 -10.88 16.56 -23.09
C TYR A 6 -11.78 16.97 -24.26
N LYS A 7 -11.43 16.54 -25.49
CA LYS A 7 -12.31 16.68 -26.66
C LYS A 7 -12.96 15.33 -26.96
N PRO A 8 -14.30 15.20 -26.87
CA PRO A 8 -15.00 14.00 -27.31
C PRO A 8 -14.61 13.65 -28.76
N GLY A 9 -14.12 12.43 -29.00
CA GLY A 9 -13.62 12.00 -30.31
C GLY A 9 -12.19 12.45 -30.66
N GLY A 10 -11.45 13.01 -29.71
CA GLY A 10 -10.06 13.48 -29.86
C GLY A 10 -9.02 12.67 -29.08
N CYS A 11 -7.78 13.15 -29.13
CA CYS A 11 -6.61 12.57 -28.48
C CYS A 11 -6.62 12.88 -26.96
N LEU A 12 -6.23 11.91 -26.12
CA LEU A 12 -6.10 12.14 -24.67
C LEU A 12 -4.83 12.94 -24.37
N GLU A 13 -4.96 14.00 -23.56
CA GLU A 13 -3.87 14.85 -23.12
C GLU A 13 -3.69 14.76 -21.61
N TYR A 14 -2.44 14.62 -21.16
CA TYR A 14 -2.08 14.59 -19.75
C TYR A 14 -1.14 15.76 -19.39
N PRO A 15 -1.49 16.61 -18.42
CA PRO A 15 -0.65 17.71 -17.97
C PRO A 15 0.45 17.21 -17.01
N LEU A 16 1.69 17.65 -17.24
CA LEU A 16 2.82 17.46 -16.34
C LEU A 16 3.05 18.73 -15.50
N MET A 17 3.98 18.67 -14.53
CA MET A 17 4.48 19.89 -13.88
C MET A 17 5.04 20.83 -14.96
N GLU A 18 4.76 22.13 -14.85
CA GLU A 18 5.19 23.19 -15.79
C GLU A 18 4.52 23.19 -17.18
N LEU A 19 3.18 23.10 -17.25
CA LEU A 19 2.39 23.31 -18.48
C LEU A 19 2.78 22.43 -19.68
N GLN A 20 3.51 21.33 -19.45
CA GLN A 20 3.85 20.38 -20.50
C GLN A 20 2.70 19.39 -20.71
N PHE A 21 2.40 19.08 -21.98
CA PHE A 21 1.33 18.16 -22.36
C PHE A 21 1.90 16.96 -23.10
N ILE A 22 1.49 15.77 -22.68
CA ILE A 22 1.69 14.55 -23.46
C ILE A 22 0.38 14.17 -24.13
N ARG A 23 0.42 14.00 -25.46
CA ARG A 23 -0.72 13.58 -26.28
C ARG A 23 -0.56 12.11 -26.68
N ALA A 24 -1.48 11.25 -26.27
CA ALA A 24 -1.42 9.82 -26.53
C ALA A 24 -2.19 9.42 -27.81
N LYS A 25 -1.48 8.93 -28.84
CA LYS A 25 -2.05 8.63 -30.18
C LYS A 25 -3.08 7.48 -30.23
N LYS A 26 -3.14 6.64 -29.20
CA LYS A 26 -3.98 5.43 -29.19
C LYS A 26 -4.82 5.31 -27.93
N ALA A 27 -4.17 5.33 -26.77
CA ALA A 27 -4.82 5.17 -25.49
C ALA A 27 -3.91 5.66 -24.35
N VAL A 28 -4.52 5.95 -23.20
CA VAL A 28 -3.85 6.16 -21.92
C VAL A 28 -4.21 5.01 -21.00
N VAL A 29 -3.22 4.42 -20.35
CA VAL A 29 -3.42 3.38 -19.33
C VAL A 29 -2.98 3.95 -17.98
N SER A 30 -3.92 4.12 -17.06
CA SER A 30 -3.66 4.60 -15.70
C SER A 30 -3.42 3.43 -14.76
N ASN A 31 -2.23 3.40 -14.15
CA ASN A 31 -1.93 2.51 -13.01
C ASN A 31 -2.15 3.22 -11.67
N ALA A 32 -2.71 4.43 -11.67
CA ALA A 32 -3.17 5.05 -10.44
C ALA A 32 -4.41 4.30 -9.93
N SER A 33 -4.67 4.35 -8.62
CA SER A 33 -5.90 3.75 -8.09
C SER A 33 -7.14 4.32 -8.79
N MET A 34 -8.26 3.61 -8.78
CA MET A 34 -9.48 4.13 -9.42
C MET A 34 -9.95 5.46 -8.81
N TRP A 35 -9.74 5.67 -7.51
CA TRP A 35 -10.05 6.95 -6.84
C TRP A 35 -9.13 8.06 -7.29
N ASP A 36 -7.83 7.79 -7.46
CA ASP A 36 -6.88 8.81 -7.88
C ASP A 36 -7.02 9.11 -9.38
N THR A 37 -7.28 8.09 -10.20
CA THR A 37 -7.67 8.27 -11.60
C THR A 37 -8.91 9.15 -11.70
N LEU A 38 -9.95 8.91 -10.88
CA LEU A 38 -11.16 9.74 -10.88
C LEU A 38 -10.85 11.21 -10.54
N LYS A 39 -9.96 11.50 -9.59
CA LYS A 39 -9.54 12.87 -9.24
C LYS A 39 -8.77 13.57 -10.37
N LEU A 40 -8.12 12.80 -11.24
CA LEU A 40 -7.43 13.33 -12.40
C LEU A 40 -8.41 13.65 -13.54
N LEU A 41 -9.64 13.16 -13.55
CA LEU A 41 -10.54 13.36 -14.69
C LEU A 41 -11.40 14.63 -14.56
N PRO A 42 -11.81 15.24 -15.69
CA PRO A 42 -12.86 16.28 -15.72
C PRO A 42 -14.15 15.74 -15.10
N GLN A 43 -14.77 16.48 -14.20
CA GLN A 43 -16.04 16.03 -13.61
C GLN A 43 -17.18 16.05 -14.64
N GLU A 44 -17.06 16.89 -15.66
CA GLU A 44 -18.07 17.13 -16.69
C GLU A 44 -18.16 15.96 -17.69
N VAL A 45 -17.08 15.19 -17.84
CA VAL A 45 -16.98 14.10 -18.84
C VAL A 45 -17.14 12.72 -18.20
N VAL A 46 -17.17 12.66 -16.87
CA VAL A 46 -17.34 11.42 -16.12
C VAL A 46 -18.81 11.24 -15.74
N PRO A 47 -19.48 10.15 -16.17
CA PRO A 47 -20.85 9.88 -15.76
C PRO A 47 -20.98 9.77 -14.23
N LYS A 48 -22.02 10.39 -13.67
CA LYS A 48 -22.29 10.36 -12.21
C LYS A 48 -22.40 8.94 -11.66
N SER A 49 -22.94 8.00 -12.44
CA SER A 49 -23.02 6.58 -12.05
C SER A 49 -21.64 5.96 -11.85
N TYR A 50 -20.67 6.30 -12.70
CA TYR A 50 -19.30 5.80 -12.59
C TYR A 50 -18.56 6.42 -11.40
N SER A 51 -18.67 7.74 -11.22
CA SER A 51 -18.06 8.42 -10.07
C SER A 51 -18.65 7.92 -8.75
N ASN A 52 -19.97 7.74 -8.68
CA ASN A 52 -20.64 7.22 -7.49
C ASN A 52 -20.16 5.82 -7.17
N ARG A 53 -20.11 4.92 -8.17
CA ARG A 53 -19.62 3.55 -7.99
C ARG A 53 -18.21 3.53 -7.40
N ILE A 54 -17.28 4.34 -7.92
CA ILE A 54 -15.91 4.43 -7.40
C ILE A 54 -15.91 4.94 -5.95
N ASN A 55 -16.63 6.04 -5.69
CA ASN A 55 -16.66 6.66 -4.36
C ASN A 55 -17.31 5.78 -3.30
N THR A 56 -18.27 4.93 -3.67
CA THR A 56 -18.93 3.99 -2.75
C THR A 56 -18.27 2.62 -2.70
N THR A 57 -17.22 2.37 -3.49
CA THR A 57 -16.52 1.08 -3.40
C THR A 57 -15.76 1.02 -2.07
N SER A 58 -16.04 -0.04 -1.30
CA SER A 58 -15.35 -0.34 -0.06
C SER A 58 -13.84 -0.42 -0.26
N GLN A 59 -13.09 0.13 0.68
CA GLN A 59 -11.63 0.16 0.68
C GLN A 59 -11.11 -0.77 1.76
N CYS A 60 -9.99 -1.44 1.49
CA CYS A 60 -9.21 -2.02 2.58
C CYS A 60 -8.77 -0.88 3.50
N GLU A 61 -8.58 -1.20 4.78
CA GLU A 61 -7.88 -0.26 5.66
C GLU A 61 -6.43 -0.07 5.19
N SER A 62 -5.78 0.95 5.74
CA SER A 62 -4.37 1.17 5.45
C SER A 62 -3.51 0.22 6.28
N PHE A 63 -2.21 0.46 6.25
CA PHE A 63 -1.23 -0.40 6.88
C PHE A 63 -0.06 0.43 7.44
N MET A 64 0.68 -0.19 8.34
CA MET A 64 1.97 0.31 8.81
C MET A 64 3.08 -0.67 8.43
N HIS A 65 4.26 -0.14 8.14
CA HIS A 65 5.47 -0.91 7.89
C HIS A 65 6.54 -0.57 8.93
N LEU A 66 7.39 -1.54 9.23
CA LEU A 66 8.61 -1.40 10.00
C LEU A 66 9.73 -2.12 9.26
N HIS A 67 10.70 -1.35 8.76
CA HIS A 67 11.91 -1.89 8.12
C HIS A 67 13.10 -1.73 9.06
N LEU A 68 13.80 -2.83 9.30
CA LEU A 68 14.93 -2.91 10.21
C LEU A 68 16.16 -3.50 9.54
N GLY A 69 17.32 -2.98 9.96
CA GLY A 69 18.63 -3.61 9.77
C GLY A 69 19.30 -3.75 11.13
N PHE A 70 19.71 -4.95 11.50
CA PHE A 70 20.25 -5.25 12.84
C PHE A 70 21.31 -6.34 12.81
N ASP A 71 22.10 -6.45 13.88
CA ASP A 71 23.11 -7.49 14.03
C ASP A 71 22.52 -8.90 14.10
N ALA A 72 23.17 -9.85 13.43
CA ALA A 72 22.87 -11.28 13.59
C ALA A 72 23.45 -11.86 14.89
N GLU A 73 24.33 -11.11 15.58
CA GLU A 73 24.89 -11.52 16.87
C GLU A 73 23.79 -11.69 17.92
N GLY A 74 23.80 -12.82 18.63
CA GLY A 74 22.81 -13.15 19.67
C GLY A 74 21.44 -13.57 19.13
N ILE A 75 21.25 -13.56 17.80
CA ILE A 75 20.03 -14.06 17.16
C ILE A 75 20.08 -15.58 17.08
N ARG A 76 18.96 -16.23 17.36
CA ARG A 76 18.82 -17.69 17.30
C ARG A 76 19.10 -18.22 15.89
N SER A 77 19.82 -19.33 15.79
CA SER A 77 20.24 -19.92 14.50
C SER A 77 19.10 -20.55 13.69
N ASP A 78 17.99 -20.88 14.36
CA ASP A 78 16.78 -21.45 13.77
C ASP A 78 15.69 -20.38 13.49
N LEU A 79 16.06 -19.11 13.39
CA LEU A 79 15.14 -18.04 13.02
C LEU A 79 14.51 -18.33 11.65
N GLY A 80 13.18 -18.47 11.61
CA GLY A 80 12.44 -18.64 10.37
C GLY A 80 12.43 -17.39 9.47
N ILE A 81 12.15 -17.58 8.19
CA ILE A 81 12.04 -16.48 7.21
C ILE A 81 10.77 -15.66 7.47
N HIS A 82 9.65 -16.33 7.71
CA HIS A 82 8.34 -15.70 7.89
C HIS A 82 7.77 -16.02 9.27
N HIS A 83 7.25 -14.99 9.93
CA HIS A 83 6.55 -15.12 11.21
C HIS A 83 5.23 -14.38 11.15
N ILE A 84 4.24 -14.93 11.84
CA ILE A 84 2.94 -14.31 12.06
C ILE A 84 2.74 -14.22 13.56
N VAL A 85 2.55 -13.00 14.05
CA VAL A 85 2.22 -12.76 15.46
C VAL A 85 0.76 -12.33 15.53
N VAL A 86 -0.06 -13.16 16.16
CA VAL A 86 -1.43 -12.82 16.55
C VAL A 86 -1.40 -12.55 18.06
N ASN A 87 -1.84 -11.36 18.47
CA ASN A 87 -1.83 -10.96 19.88
C ASN A 87 -3.04 -11.50 20.63
N ASP A 88 -4.21 -11.49 19.99
CA ASP A 88 -5.48 -11.90 20.58
C ASP A 88 -6.34 -12.64 19.53
N TRP A 89 -6.58 -13.93 19.74
CA TRP A 89 -7.39 -14.74 18.82
C TRP A 89 -8.88 -14.42 18.91
N GLU A 90 -9.37 -13.91 20.04
CA GLU A 90 -10.80 -13.62 20.24
C GLU A 90 -11.22 -12.36 19.48
N ARG A 91 -10.32 -11.40 19.29
CA ARG A 91 -10.57 -10.19 18.51
C ARG A 91 -10.65 -10.42 17.00
N GLY A 92 -10.18 -11.56 16.49
CA GLY A 92 -10.15 -11.85 15.05
C GLY A 92 -8.92 -11.29 14.33
N VAL A 93 -8.58 -11.89 13.18
CA VAL A 93 -7.35 -11.58 12.43
C VAL A 93 -7.40 -10.25 11.68
N ASP A 94 -8.59 -9.70 11.48
CA ASP A 94 -8.89 -8.42 10.84
C ASP A 94 -8.94 -7.25 11.83
N ALA A 95 -8.86 -7.51 13.13
CA ALA A 95 -8.81 -6.47 14.14
C ALA A 95 -7.55 -5.59 14.03
N ASP A 96 -7.73 -4.31 14.31
CA ASP A 96 -6.64 -3.34 14.30
C ASP A 96 -5.56 -3.69 15.35
N GLN A 97 -4.31 -3.48 14.98
CA GLN A 97 -3.13 -3.79 15.80
C GLN A 97 -3.12 -5.21 16.40
N ASN A 98 -3.73 -6.19 15.74
CA ASN A 98 -3.76 -7.55 16.28
C ASN A 98 -2.75 -8.48 15.60
N VAL A 99 -2.72 -8.47 14.27
CA VAL A 99 -1.85 -9.33 13.47
C VAL A 99 -0.66 -8.54 12.92
N VAL A 100 0.55 -9.05 13.12
CA VAL A 100 1.77 -8.54 12.52
C VAL A 100 2.43 -9.65 11.70
N LEU A 101 2.71 -9.35 10.43
CA LEU A 101 3.45 -10.23 9.53
C LEU A 101 4.90 -9.77 9.48
N ILE A 102 5.84 -10.70 9.63
CA ILE A 102 7.28 -10.42 9.70
C ILE A 102 8.00 -11.28 8.68
N SER A 103 8.93 -10.68 7.95
CA SER A 103 9.80 -11.36 6.99
C SER A 103 11.26 -10.98 7.22
N VAL A 104 12.14 -11.97 7.31
CA VAL A 104 13.59 -11.82 7.50
C VAL A 104 14.32 -12.50 6.33
N PRO A 105 14.28 -11.92 5.11
CA PRO A 105 14.73 -12.61 3.91
C PRO A 105 16.24 -12.90 3.89
N SER A 106 17.04 -12.16 4.67
CA SER A 106 18.48 -12.44 4.84
C SER A 106 18.79 -13.76 5.52
N VAL A 107 17.80 -14.40 6.18
CA VAL A 107 17.96 -15.78 6.70
C VAL A 107 18.13 -16.77 5.54
N LEU A 108 17.34 -16.63 4.48
CA LEU A 108 17.42 -17.49 3.30
C LEU A 108 18.57 -17.09 2.37
N THR A 109 18.73 -15.77 2.20
CA THR A 109 19.62 -15.20 1.19
C THR A 109 20.54 -14.19 1.86
N PRO A 110 21.69 -14.64 2.43
CA PRO A 110 22.54 -13.81 3.30
C PRO A 110 23.10 -12.55 2.65
N ASN A 111 23.24 -12.51 1.31
CA ASN A 111 23.72 -11.34 0.59
C ASN A 111 22.67 -10.23 0.41
N LEU A 112 21.45 -10.38 0.95
CA LEU A 112 20.46 -9.30 1.05
C LEU A 112 20.75 -8.31 2.19
N ALA A 113 21.73 -8.61 3.05
CA ALA A 113 22.22 -7.72 4.09
C ALA A 113 23.77 -7.75 4.10
N PRO A 114 24.42 -6.75 4.72
CA PRO A 114 25.86 -6.83 5.01
C PRO A 114 26.21 -8.08 5.82
N ILE A 115 27.48 -8.51 5.73
CA ILE A 115 27.98 -9.66 6.50
C ILE A 115 27.74 -9.44 8.00
N GLY A 116 27.19 -10.45 8.68
CA GLY A 116 26.87 -10.38 10.12
C GLY A 116 25.61 -9.60 10.45
N LYS A 117 24.81 -9.20 9.46
CA LYS A 117 23.56 -8.44 9.66
C LYS A 117 22.34 -9.20 9.12
N HIS A 118 21.17 -8.79 9.59
CA HIS A 118 19.88 -9.17 9.03
C HIS A 118 19.06 -7.95 8.61
N VAL A 119 18.27 -8.14 7.56
CA VAL A 119 17.21 -7.21 7.14
C VAL A 119 15.86 -7.82 7.48
N LEU A 120 14.97 -7.01 8.06
CA LEU A 120 13.63 -7.42 8.46
C LEU A 120 12.60 -6.41 7.97
N HIS A 121 11.46 -6.93 7.54
CA HIS A 121 10.26 -6.16 7.26
C HIS A 121 9.09 -6.72 8.06
N ALA A 122 8.50 -5.89 8.92
CA ALA A 122 7.25 -6.18 9.61
C ALA A 122 6.14 -5.25 9.13
N TYR A 123 4.90 -5.72 9.04
CA TYR A 123 3.76 -4.91 8.63
C TYR A 123 2.42 -5.35 9.21
N LEU A 124 1.47 -4.42 9.23
CA LEU A 124 0.06 -4.68 9.50
C LEU A 124 -0.67 -5.03 8.18
N PRO A 125 -1.44 -6.12 8.10
CA PRO A 125 -2.02 -6.61 6.85
C PRO A 125 -3.30 -5.87 6.44
N GLY A 126 -3.25 -4.55 6.31
CA GLY A 126 -4.41 -3.75 5.92
C GLY A 126 -5.45 -3.61 7.04
N THR A 127 -4.98 -3.45 8.28
CA THR A 127 -5.81 -3.33 9.50
C THR A 127 -5.48 -2.05 10.29
N GLU A 128 -4.83 -1.06 9.65
CA GLU A 128 -4.57 0.25 10.26
C GLU A 128 -5.63 1.26 9.77
N PRO A 129 -6.53 1.74 10.65
CA PRO A 129 -7.58 2.67 10.26
C PRO A 129 -7.00 3.98 9.76
N PHE A 130 -7.39 4.42 8.55
CA PHE A 130 -6.84 5.64 7.97
C PHE A 130 -7.31 6.91 8.70
N GLU A 131 -8.51 6.88 9.28
CA GLU A 131 -9.20 8.01 9.91
C GLU A 131 -8.37 8.61 11.04
N LEU A 132 -7.58 7.79 11.74
CA LEU A 132 -6.66 8.23 12.79
C LEU A 132 -5.57 9.18 12.27
N TRP A 133 -5.28 9.11 10.97
CA TRP A 133 -4.20 9.84 10.32
C TRP A 133 -4.70 11.00 9.46
N GLU A 134 -6.00 11.05 9.19
CA GLU A 134 -6.61 12.03 8.30
C GLU A 134 -6.42 13.45 8.86
N GLY A 135 -6.06 14.38 7.97
CA GLY A 135 -5.83 15.78 8.34
C GLY A 135 -4.53 16.08 9.10
N LEU A 136 -3.78 15.07 9.55
CA LEU A 136 -2.51 15.31 10.24
C LEU A 136 -1.43 15.86 9.30
N ASP A 137 -0.72 16.89 9.76
CA ASP A 137 0.52 17.31 9.12
C ASP A 137 1.64 16.32 9.46
N ARG A 138 2.22 15.70 8.44
CA ARG A 138 3.36 14.78 8.55
C ARG A 138 4.61 15.36 9.21
N LYS A 139 4.70 16.68 9.36
CA LYS A 139 5.79 17.38 10.06
C LYS A 139 5.45 17.71 11.52
N SER A 140 4.20 17.52 11.95
CA SER A 140 3.76 17.87 13.29
C SER A 140 4.30 16.92 14.36
N ALA A 141 4.32 17.39 15.61
CA ALA A 141 4.62 16.54 16.75
C ALA A 141 3.55 15.47 16.97
N GLU A 142 2.28 15.81 16.75
CA GLU A 142 1.14 14.90 16.85
C GLU A 142 1.29 13.69 15.92
N TYR A 143 1.62 13.92 14.64
CA TYR A 143 1.88 12.83 13.69
C TYR A 143 3.04 11.94 14.14
N ARG A 144 4.14 12.52 14.63
CA ARG A 144 5.30 11.75 15.11
C ARG A 144 4.95 10.90 16.34
N ASN A 145 4.18 11.45 17.27
CA ASN A 145 3.75 10.74 18.48
C ASN A 145 2.80 9.60 18.14
N LEU A 146 1.78 9.85 17.31
CA LEU A 146 0.87 8.80 16.85
C LEU A 146 1.63 7.70 16.10
N LYS A 147 2.59 8.07 15.26
CA LYS A 147 3.42 7.13 14.52
C LYS A 147 4.26 6.25 15.43
N ALA A 148 4.86 6.82 16.47
CA ALA A 148 5.59 6.05 17.46
C ALA A 148 4.66 5.08 18.19
N GLN A 149 3.54 5.58 18.73
CA GLN A 149 2.54 4.79 19.46
C GLN A 149 1.99 3.63 18.62
N ARG A 150 1.53 3.92 17.39
CA ARG A 150 0.89 2.90 16.53
C ARG A 150 1.89 1.88 16.01
N SER A 151 3.18 2.23 15.89
CA SER A 151 4.24 1.30 15.47
C SER A 151 4.68 0.31 16.55
N GLU A 152 4.37 0.58 17.83
CA GLU A 152 4.84 -0.21 18.96
C GLU A 152 4.44 -1.69 18.87
N ILE A 153 3.28 -1.98 18.31
CA ILE A 153 2.80 -3.35 18.11
C ILE A 153 3.74 -4.18 17.22
N MET A 154 4.29 -3.57 16.17
CA MET A 154 5.24 -4.25 15.28
C MET A 154 6.56 -4.49 15.98
N TRP A 155 7.03 -3.56 16.81
CA TRP A 155 8.24 -3.76 17.59
C TRP A 155 8.12 -4.92 18.58
N ARG A 156 7.01 -4.99 19.32
CA ARG A 156 6.73 -6.11 20.25
C ARG A 156 6.63 -7.44 19.53
N ALA A 157 6.00 -7.45 18.35
CA ALA A 157 5.92 -8.65 17.51
C ALA A 157 7.32 -9.10 17.04
N VAL A 158 8.19 -8.16 16.65
CA VAL A 158 9.58 -8.45 16.28
C VAL A 158 10.36 -9.00 17.47
N GLU A 159 10.26 -8.41 18.65
CA GLU A 159 10.91 -8.94 19.86
C GLU A 159 10.50 -10.38 20.17
N ARG A 160 9.20 -10.69 20.04
CA ARG A 160 8.66 -12.04 20.24
C ARG A 160 9.16 -13.02 19.18
N ALA A 161 9.20 -12.61 17.90
CA ALA A 161 9.55 -13.48 16.79
C ALA A 161 11.07 -13.74 16.70
N VAL A 162 11.87 -12.69 16.86
CA VAL A 162 13.34 -12.76 16.77
C VAL A 162 13.96 -13.32 18.06
N GLY A 163 13.34 -13.03 19.20
CA GLY A 163 13.74 -13.56 20.50
C GLY A 163 14.66 -12.63 21.31
N PRO A 164 15.14 -13.08 22.48
CA PRO A 164 15.72 -12.22 23.51
C PRO A 164 17.06 -11.56 23.12
N GLY A 165 17.77 -12.06 22.10
CA GLY A 165 18.99 -11.43 21.60
C GLY A 165 18.73 -10.16 20.77
N PHE A 166 17.50 -9.93 20.34
CA PHE A 166 17.14 -8.73 19.58
C PHE A 166 17.15 -7.49 20.49
N SER A 167 17.77 -6.42 20.01
CA SER A 167 17.76 -5.12 20.67
C SER A 167 17.33 -4.03 19.70
N ARG A 168 16.26 -3.32 20.06
CA ARG A 168 15.80 -2.16 19.28
C ARG A 168 16.92 -1.13 19.15
N GLU A 169 17.73 -0.91 20.19
CA GLU A 169 18.79 0.10 20.16
C GLU A 169 19.95 -0.23 19.23
N LYS A 170 20.25 -1.53 19.06
CA LYS A 170 21.30 -1.99 18.13
C LYS A 170 20.87 -2.01 16.66
N CYS A 171 19.62 -1.67 16.33
CA CYS A 171 19.22 -1.56 14.93
C CYS A 171 19.87 -0.33 14.28
N GLU A 172 20.67 -0.55 13.24
CA GLU A 172 21.33 0.52 12.47
C GLU A 172 20.37 1.24 11.52
N VAL A 173 19.35 0.52 11.04
CA VAL A 173 18.28 1.07 10.21
C VAL A 173 16.95 0.86 10.90
N LYS A 174 16.18 1.95 11.05
CA LYS A 174 14.83 1.95 11.63
C LYS A 174 13.92 2.85 10.80
N LEU A 175 13.10 2.28 9.93
CA LEU A 175 12.17 3.04 9.10
C LEU A 175 10.74 2.59 9.34
N VAL A 176 9.93 3.49 9.90
CA VAL A 176 8.49 3.26 10.07
C VAL A 176 7.73 3.88 8.90
N GLY A 177 6.92 3.08 8.23
CA GLY A 177 5.90 3.52 7.27
C GLY A 177 4.54 3.64 7.95
N SER A 178 3.85 4.75 7.71
CA SER A 178 2.46 4.98 8.16
C SER A 178 1.52 5.15 6.97
N PRO A 179 0.20 5.18 7.17
CA PRO A 179 -0.76 5.47 6.10
C PRO A 179 -0.43 6.73 5.28
N LEU A 180 -0.11 7.86 5.93
CA LEU A 180 0.34 9.08 5.24
C LEU A 180 1.72 8.95 4.54
N THR A 181 2.54 7.99 4.98
CA THR A 181 3.79 7.64 4.27
C THR A 181 3.44 6.97 2.95
N HIS A 182 2.58 5.96 2.99
CA HIS A 182 2.13 5.23 1.81
C HIS A 182 1.38 6.14 0.84
N GLN A 183 0.46 6.98 1.32
CA GLN A 183 -0.24 7.97 0.50
C GLN A 183 0.73 8.90 -0.26
N ARG A 184 1.80 9.38 0.39
CA ARG A 184 2.79 10.25 -0.26
C ARG A 184 3.63 9.50 -1.30
N PHE A 185 4.25 8.39 -0.90
CA PHE A 185 5.24 7.71 -1.73
C PHE A 185 4.61 6.91 -2.86
N LEU A 186 3.44 6.32 -2.63
CA LEU A 186 2.70 5.55 -3.63
C LEU A 186 1.70 6.41 -4.41
N ARG A 187 1.51 7.68 -4.01
CA ARG A 187 0.49 8.61 -4.57
C ARG A 187 -0.90 7.98 -4.61
N ARG A 188 -1.24 7.28 -3.54
CA ARG A 188 -2.40 6.40 -3.48
C ARG A 188 -3.43 6.89 -2.47
N ASN A 189 -4.69 6.90 -2.85
CA ASN A 189 -5.81 7.25 -1.98
C ASN A 189 -5.70 6.51 -0.65
N ARG A 190 -5.71 7.24 0.47
CA ARG A 190 -5.62 6.69 1.84
C ARG A 190 -4.41 5.76 2.11
N GLY A 191 -3.45 5.63 1.19
CA GLY A 191 -2.41 4.60 1.28
C GLY A 191 -2.97 3.18 1.50
N THR A 192 -4.15 2.86 0.95
CA THR A 192 -4.80 1.54 1.11
C THR A 192 -4.19 0.48 0.18
N TYR A 193 -4.40 -0.81 0.44
CA TYR A 193 -4.11 -1.87 -0.54
C TYR A 193 -5.04 -1.83 -1.76
N GLY A 194 -6.24 -1.26 -1.64
CA GLY A 194 -7.18 -1.14 -2.76
C GLY A 194 -8.62 -1.45 -2.35
N PRO A 195 -9.45 -1.88 -3.31
CA PRO A 195 -10.84 -2.25 -3.05
C PRO A 195 -10.95 -3.46 -2.10
N ALA A 196 -11.77 -3.34 -1.06
CA ALA A 196 -12.17 -4.44 -0.18
C ALA A 196 -13.41 -5.12 -0.76
N ILE A 197 -13.20 -5.96 -1.77
CA ILE A 197 -14.27 -6.74 -2.40
C ILE A 197 -14.27 -8.14 -1.79
N GLN A 198 -15.37 -8.52 -1.14
CA GLN A 198 -15.54 -9.84 -0.58
C GLN A 198 -15.61 -10.90 -1.70
N ALA A 199 -14.87 -11.98 -1.53
CA ALA A 199 -14.87 -13.07 -2.47
C ALA A 199 -16.27 -13.69 -2.60
N GLY A 200 -16.72 -13.89 -3.85
CA GLY A 200 -18.02 -14.49 -4.15
C GLY A 200 -19.22 -13.54 -4.09
N THR A 201 -19.04 -12.29 -3.65
CA THR A 201 -20.15 -11.30 -3.63
C THR A 201 -20.10 -10.34 -4.80
N ASP A 202 -18.91 -9.94 -5.24
CA ASP A 202 -18.71 -9.03 -6.37
C ASP A 202 -17.33 -9.27 -7.03
N THR A 203 -17.07 -8.57 -8.13
CA THR A 203 -15.82 -8.65 -8.89
C THR A 203 -15.14 -7.29 -8.96
N PHE A 204 -13.81 -7.30 -9.00
CA PHE A 204 -13.05 -6.08 -9.24
C PHE A 204 -13.48 -5.40 -10.54
N PRO A 205 -13.48 -4.05 -10.60
CA PRO A 205 -13.77 -3.33 -11.82
C PRO A 205 -12.91 -3.80 -13.00
N GLY A 206 -13.51 -3.91 -14.18
CA GLY A 206 -12.73 -4.16 -15.40
C GLY A 206 -11.79 -2.99 -15.75
N HIS A 207 -10.90 -3.23 -16.72
CA HIS A 207 -9.92 -2.24 -17.20
C HIS A 207 -10.56 -1.04 -17.94
N SER A 208 -11.79 -1.17 -18.42
CA SER A 208 -12.45 -0.13 -19.22
C SER A 208 -13.03 1.00 -18.37
N THR A 209 -12.92 2.24 -18.87
CA THR A 209 -13.57 3.42 -18.28
C THR A 209 -14.66 3.97 -19.22
N PRO A 210 -15.56 4.85 -18.73
CA PRO A 210 -16.53 5.53 -19.60
C PRO A 210 -15.90 6.52 -20.59
N ILE A 211 -14.60 6.81 -20.45
CA ILE A 211 -13.87 7.69 -21.35
C ILE A 211 -13.22 6.81 -22.43
N PRO A 212 -13.59 6.98 -23.71
CA PRO A 212 -12.95 6.25 -24.81
C PRO A 212 -11.43 6.37 -24.76
N HIS A 213 -10.76 5.25 -24.99
CA HIS A 213 -9.30 5.15 -25.02
C HIS A 213 -8.58 5.43 -23.69
N LEU A 214 -9.33 5.56 -22.58
CA LEU A 214 -8.77 5.56 -21.24
C LEU A 214 -9.05 4.21 -20.57
N TYR A 215 -7.97 3.56 -20.14
CA TYR A 215 -8.02 2.28 -19.44
C TYR A 215 -7.36 2.41 -18.07
N CYS A 216 -7.80 1.58 -17.14
CA CYS A 216 -7.17 1.40 -15.84
C CYS A 216 -6.45 0.04 -15.79
N CYS A 217 -5.34 -0.02 -15.08
CA CYS A 217 -4.69 -1.25 -14.67
C CYS A 217 -4.29 -1.17 -13.19
N GLY A 218 -3.76 -2.25 -12.65
CA GLY A 218 -3.32 -2.31 -11.26
C GLY A 218 -4.34 -2.97 -10.34
N ASP A 219 -4.15 -2.74 -9.05
CA ASP A 219 -4.84 -3.42 -7.95
C ASP A 219 -6.28 -2.91 -7.71
N SER A 220 -6.68 -1.85 -8.42
CA SER A 220 -8.07 -1.37 -8.47
C SER A 220 -8.85 -1.97 -9.63
N THR A 221 -8.22 -2.84 -10.43
CA THR A 221 -8.83 -3.52 -11.58
C THR A 221 -8.71 -5.02 -11.44
N PHE A 222 -9.61 -5.75 -12.10
CA PHE A 222 -9.53 -7.21 -12.18
C PHE A 222 -8.16 -7.65 -12.74
N PRO A 223 -7.49 -8.67 -12.15
CA PRO A 223 -8.03 -9.60 -11.16
C PRO A 223 -7.99 -9.16 -9.69
N GLY A 224 -7.32 -8.06 -9.35
CA GLY A 224 -7.37 -7.44 -8.01
C GLY A 224 -5.99 -7.20 -7.37
N ILE A 225 -5.96 -7.27 -6.03
CA ILE A 225 -4.81 -6.89 -5.19
C ILE A 225 -3.76 -8.02 -5.14
N GLY A 226 -2.48 -7.64 -5.22
CA GLY A 226 -1.34 -8.53 -4.99
C GLY A 226 -0.55 -8.88 -6.27
N VAL A 227 0.73 -9.19 -6.11
CA VAL A 227 1.67 -9.36 -7.25
C VAL A 227 1.19 -10.39 -8.29
N LEU A 228 0.65 -11.52 -7.83
CA LEU A 228 0.13 -12.57 -8.72
C LEU A 228 -1.14 -12.17 -9.47
N GLN A 229 -1.88 -11.18 -8.95
CA GLN A 229 -3.05 -10.62 -9.61
C GLN A 229 -2.63 -9.48 -10.57
N LEU A 230 -1.56 -8.74 -10.25
CA LEU A 230 -1.02 -7.67 -11.09
C LEU A 230 -0.23 -8.16 -12.30
N LEU A 231 0.44 -9.30 -12.17
CA LEU A 231 1.15 -9.97 -13.24
C LEU A 231 0.31 -11.16 -13.68
N PRO A 232 -0.52 -11.04 -14.73
CA PRO A 232 -1.09 -12.24 -15.33
C PRO A 232 0.09 -13.13 -15.73
N VAL A 233 0.19 -14.31 -15.12
CA VAL A 233 1.07 -15.37 -15.60
C VAL A 233 0.58 -15.67 -17.01
N VAL A 234 1.24 -15.07 -18.00
CA VAL A 234 1.10 -15.49 -19.38
C VAL A 234 1.70 -16.89 -19.39
N GLN A 235 0.84 -17.90 -19.29
CA GLN A 235 1.21 -19.22 -19.80
C GLN A 235 1.46 -19.01 -21.29
N LEU A 236 2.75 -18.92 -21.65
CA LEU A 236 3.22 -19.10 -23.01
C LEU A 236 3.14 -20.59 -23.37
#